data_AF-A0AAW9K8T9-F1
#
_entry.id   AF-A0AAW9K8T9-F1
#
_cell.length_a   1.000
_cell.length_b   1.000
_cell.length_c   1.000
_cell.angle_alpha   90.00
_cell.angle_beta   90.00
_cell.angle_gamma   90.00
#
_symmetry.space_group_name_H-M   'P 1'
#
loop_
_entity.id
_entity.type
_entity.pdbx_description
1 polymer ?
#
loop_
_entity_poly.entity_id
_entity_poly.type
_entity_poly.pdbx_seq_one_letter_code
_entity_poly.pdbx_strand_id
1 'polypeptide(L)'
;LRIDSRRIIFKRVIDINDRSLRNIVVGLGGKLNGFLREDGFMITVASEIMAILCLSNSLSDLKERMGNILIAYDLDGNPVYAKKLDIQGAMALLMKDAIKPNLVQTLENTPAIIHGGPFANIAHGCNPIIATKMALKLGDIVVTEAGFGADLGAEKFLNIKC
;
A
#
# COMPACT_ATOMS: atom_id res chain seq x y z
N LEU A 1 3.14 -0.83 -24.54
CA LEU A 1 2.92 -1.85 -23.48
C LEU A 1 1.89 -2.92 -23.83
N ARG A 2 1.01 -2.72 -24.84
CA ARG A 2 0.02 -3.73 -25.28
C ARG A 2 -0.77 -4.36 -24.12
N ILE A 3 -1.15 -3.55 -23.13
CA ILE A 3 -1.88 -4.03 -21.94
C ILE A 3 -3.23 -4.59 -22.38
N ASP A 4 -3.55 -5.81 -21.95
CA ASP A 4 -4.91 -6.34 -22.09
C ASP A 4 -5.81 -5.70 -21.03
N SER A 5 -6.80 -4.91 -21.46
CA SER A 5 -7.70 -4.19 -20.56
C SER A 5 -8.51 -5.10 -19.65
N ARG A 6 -8.65 -6.39 -20.02
CA ARG A 6 -9.34 -7.43 -19.24
C ARG A 6 -8.44 -8.05 -18.17
N ARG A 7 -7.12 -7.82 -18.25
CA ARG A 7 -6.10 -8.38 -17.34
C ARG A 7 -5.36 -7.30 -16.56
N ILE A 8 -6.02 -6.17 -16.30
CA ILE A 8 -5.55 -5.17 -15.34
C ILE A 8 -5.96 -5.62 -13.95
N ILE A 9 -4.98 -5.94 -13.11
CA ILE A 9 -5.21 -6.40 -11.74
C ILE A 9 -5.20 -5.26 -10.73
N PHE A 10 -4.55 -4.14 -11.06
CA PHE A 10 -4.48 -2.97 -10.21
C PHE A 10 -5.83 -2.25 -10.14
N LYS A 11 -6.40 -2.17 -8.93
CA LYS A 11 -7.69 -1.51 -8.66
C LYS A 11 -7.49 -0.06 -8.20
N ARG A 12 -8.55 0.74 -8.34
CA ARG A 12 -8.59 2.09 -7.73
C ARG A 12 -8.82 1.97 -6.22
N VAL A 13 -8.59 3.07 -5.50
CA VAL A 13 -8.83 3.11 -4.06
C VAL A 13 -9.52 4.39 -3.62
N ILE A 14 -10.29 4.29 -2.54
CA ILE A 14 -10.91 5.41 -1.84
C ILE A 14 -11.06 5.05 -0.36
N ASP A 15 -10.86 6.00 0.56
CA ASP A 15 -11.00 5.75 2.00
C ASP A 15 -12.42 6.01 2.49
N ILE A 16 -13.38 5.32 1.87
CA ILE A 16 -14.81 5.41 2.18
C ILE A 16 -15.41 4.01 2.09
N ASN A 17 -16.33 3.68 3.01
CA ASN A 17 -17.10 2.45 2.97
C ASN A 17 -18.20 2.50 1.89
N ASP A 18 -17.81 2.56 0.61
CA ASP A 18 -18.74 2.60 -0.52
C ASP A 18 -18.81 1.25 -1.24
N ARG A 19 -19.90 0.51 -0.97
CA ARG A 19 -20.14 -0.80 -1.60
C ARG A 19 -20.43 -0.69 -3.10
N SER A 20 -20.89 0.47 -3.58
CA SER A 20 -21.36 0.68 -4.95
C SER A 20 -20.21 0.69 -5.95
N LEU A 21 -18.99 1.00 -5.48
CA LEU A 21 -17.78 1.06 -6.28
C LEU A 21 -17.02 -0.27 -6.39
N ARG A 22 -17.52 -1.35 -5.77
CA ARG A 22 -16.86 -2.68 -5.79
C ARG A 22 -16.68 -3.21 -7.21
N ASN A 23 -17.70 -3.07 -8.05
CA ASN A 23 -17.70 -3.50 -9.44
C ASN A 23 -18.30 -2.38 -10.30
N ILE A 24 -17.49 -1.83 -11.21
CA ILE A 24 -17.88 -0.73 -12.08
C ILE A 24 -17.41 -0.99 -13.50
N VAL A 25 -17.97 -0.24 -14.45
CA VAL A 25 -17.47 -0.16 -15.82
C VAL A 25 -16.95 1.26 -16.05
N VAL A 26 -15.73 1.39 -16.55
CA VAL A 26 -15.08 2.68 -16.83
C VAL A 26 -14.82 2.85 -18.32
N GLY A 27 -14.58 4.09 -18.76
CA GLY A 27 -14.34 4.40 -20.18
C GLY A 27 -15.61 4.52 -21.02
N LEU A 28 -16.75 4.82 -20.38
CA LEU A 28 -18.02 5.11 -21.07
C LEU A 28 -18.02 6.51 -21.70
N GLY A 29 -18.94 6.75 -22.64
CA GLY A 29 -19.15 8.08 -23.25
C GLY A 29 -18.40 8.34 -24.57
N GLY A 30 -17.99 7.29 -25.27
CA GLY A 30 -17.42 7.37 -26.61
C GLY A 30 -15.89 7.50 -26.64
N LYS A 31 -15.34 7.63 -27.86
CA LYS A 31 -13.90 7.48 -28.14
C LYS A 31 -12.99 8.43 -27.34
N LEU A 32 -13.47 9.63 -27.01
CA LEU A 32 -12.68 10.62 -26.25
C LEU A 32 -12.43 10.19 -24.80
N ASN A 33 -13.22 9.26 -24.26
CA ASN A 33 -13.14 8.82 -22.86
C ASN A 33 -12.35 7.51 -22.68
N GLY A 34 -11.62 7.08 -23.70
CA GLY A 34 -10.77 5.89 -23.66
C GLY A 34 -11.49 4.59 -24.03
N PHE A 35 -11.06 3.49 -23.42
CA PHE A 35 -11.55 2.13 -23.73
C PHE A 35 -12.39 1.59 -22.59
N LEU A 36 -13.50 0.95 -22.96
CA LEU A 36 -14.39 0.27 -22.04
C LEU A 36 -13.68 -0.88 -21.32
N ARG A 37 -13.79 -0.94 -20.00
CA ARG A 37 -13.35 -2.10 -19.21
C ARG A 37 -14.04 -2.17 -17.85
N GLU A 38 -14.07 -3.37 -17.29
CA GLU A 38 -14.44 -3.58 -15.88
C GLU A 38 -13.35 -3.06 -14.94
N ASP A 39 -13.77 -2.54 -13.79
CA ASP A 39 -12.89 -2.16 -12.71
C ASP A 39 -13.60 -2.23 -11.35
N GLY A 40 -12.90 -1.82 -10.29
CA GLY A 40 -13.45 -1.65 -8.96
C GLY A 40 -12.57 -0.76 -8.10
N PHE A 41 -13.12 -0.38 -6.96
CA PHE A 41 -12.41 0.30 -5.88
C PHE A 41 -12.20 -0.64 -4.69
N MET A 42 -11.05 -0.49 -4.03
CA MET A 42 -10.79 -1.03 -2.71
C MET A 42 -10.73 0.11 -1.68
N ILE A 43 -10.90 -0.22 -0.41
CA ILE A 43 -10.59 0.75 0.66
C ILE A 43 -9.08 1.03 0.64
N THR A 44 -8.66 2.27 0.92
CA THR A 44 -7.25 2.71 0.77
C THR A 44 -6.24 1.83 1.51
N VAL A 45 -6.57 1.37 2.71
CA VAL A 45 -5.71 0.49 3.53
C VAL A 45 -5.48 -0.91 2.95
N ALA A 46 -6.31 -1.33 1.98
CA ALA A 46 -6.14 -2.58 1.24
C ALA A 46 -5.17 -2.46 0.06
N SER A 47 -4.70 -1.24 -0.27
CA SER A 47 -3.76 -1.01 -1.35
C SER A 47 -2.40 -1.66 -1.10
N GLU A 48 -1.79 -2.24 -2.13
CA GLU A 48 -0.39 -2.67 -2.09
C GLU A 48 0.55 -1.51 -1.75
N ILE A 49 0.18 -0.27 -2.11
CA ILE A 49 0.91 0.95 -1.72
C ILE A 49 0.99 1.09 -0.19
N MET A 50 -0.07 0.74 0.55
CA MET A 50 -0.06 0.78 2.01
C MET A 50 0.88 -0.29 2.58
N ALA A 51 0.85 -1.51 2.03
CA ALA A 51 1.79 -2.56 2.43
C ALA A 51 3.25 -2.16 2.13
N ILE A 52 3.51 -1.56 0.97
CA ILE A 52 4.83 -1.06 0.58
C ILE A 52 5.29 0.07 1.51
N LEU A 53 4.42 1.03 1.84
CA LEU A 53 4.73 2.06 2.85
C LEU A 53 5.18 1.44 4.17
N CYS A 54 4.49 0.39 4.61
CA CYS A 54 4.77 -0.24 5.89
C CYS A 54 6.04 -1.13 5.89
N LEU A 55 6.45 -1.63 4.73
CA LEU A 55 7.66 -2.48 4.59
C LEU A 55 8.90 -1.75 4.06
N SER A 56 8.78 -0.47 3.72
CA SER A 56 9.91 0.30 3.19
C SER A 56 10.82 0.81 4.30
N ASN A 57 12.12 0.83 4.05
CA ASN A 57 13.16 1.34 4.96
C ASN A 57 13.59 2.78 4.65
N SER A 58 13.27 3.28 3.46
CA SER A 58 13.61 4.63 3.01
C SER A 58 12.71 5.05 1.85
N LEU A 59 12.77 6.32 1.45
CA LEU A 59 12.08 6.81 0.26
C LEU A 59 12.58 6.14 -1.03
N SER A 60 13.87 5.79 -1.08
CA SER A 60 14.46 5.07 -2.21
C SER A 60 13.96 3.64 -2.31
N ASP A 61 13.88 2.93 -1.17
CA ASP A 61 13.31 1.57 -1.07
C ASP A 61 11.80 1.59 -1.43
N LEU A 62 11.07 2.59 -0.94
CA LEU A 62 9.66 2.82 -1.31
C LEU A 62 9.49 2.97 -2.83
N LYS A 63 10.31 3.83 -3.46
CA LYS A 63 10.29 4.06 -4.91
C LYS A 63 10.56 2.77 -5.69
N GLU A 64 11.54 1.98 -5.27
CA GLU A 64 11.90 0.73 -5.92
C GLU A 64 10.76 -0.29 -5.83
N ARG A 65 10.22 -0.50 -4.62
CA ARG A 65 9.08 -1.40 -4.38
C ARG A 65 7.86 -1.00 -5.18
N MET A 66 7.53 0.29 -5.19
CA MET A 66 6.43 0.82 -6.00
C MET A 66 6.64 0.57 -7.50
N GLY A 67 7.87 0.65 -8.00
CA GLY A 67 8.18 0.31 -9.39
C GLY A 67 7.99 -1.17 -9.73
N ASN A 68 8.08 -2.06 -8.74
CA ASN A 68 7.95 -3.50 -8.88
C ASN A 68 6.51 -4.02 -8.66
N ILE A 69 5.54 -3.13 -8.44
CA ILE A 69 4.12 -3.50 -8.40
C ILE A 69 3.70 -4.08 -9.76
N LEU A 70 3.11 -5.28 -9.77
CA LEU A 70 2.50 -5.86 -10.96
C LEU A 70 1.12 -5.21 -11.18
N ILE A 71 0.94 -4.53 -12.31
CA ILE A 71 -0.29 -3.77 -12.56
C ILE A 71 -1.24 -4.45 -13.56
N ALA A 72 -0.69 -5.19 -14.51
CA ALA A 72 -1.45 -5.86 -15.56
C ALA A 72 -0.63 -6.95 -16.27
N TYR A 73 -1.29 -7.66 -17.18
CA TYR A 73 -0.65 -8.49 -18.19
C TYR A 73 -0.87 -7.91 -19.58
N ASP A 74 0.11 -8.06 -20.47
CA ASP A 74 -0.04 -7.69 -21.88
C ASP A 74 -0.81 -8.76 -22.69
N LEU A 75 -1.09 -8.46 -23.96
CA LEU A 75 -1.80 -9.35 -24.88
C LEU A 75 -1.08 -10.69 -25.12
N ASP A 76 0.23 -10.75 -24.90
CA ASP A 76 1.02 -11.97 -25.04
C ASP A 76 1.16 -12.72 -23.70
N GLY A 77 0.59 -12.18 -22.62
CA GLY A 77 0.61 -12.76 -21.28
C GLY A 77 1.80 -12.38 -20.41
N ASN A 78 2.65 -11.43 -20.84
CA ASN A 78 3.80 -11.02 -20.04
C ASN A 78 3.38 -10.03 -18.93
N PRO A 79 4.05 -10.07 -17.76
CA PRO A 79 3.79 -9.12 -16.68
C PRO A 79 4.18 -7.69 -17.06
N VAL A 80 3.31 -6.75 -16.69
CA VAL A 80 3.53 -5.31 -16.79
C VAL A 80 3.64 -4.74 -15.39
N TYR A 81 4.84 -4.30 -15.02
CA TYR A 81 5.13 -3.66 -13.73
C TYR A 81 4.97 -2.14 -13.81
N ALA A 82 4.69 -1.48 -12.69
CA ALA A 82 4.48 -0.03 -12.63
C ALA A 82 5.66 0.78 -13.21
N LYS A 83 6.90 0.30 -13.05
CA LYS A 83 8.08 0.95 -13.66
C LYS A 83 8.06 1.01 -15.18
N LYS A 84 7.32 0.13 -15.87
CA LYS A 84 7.14 0.20 -17.33
C LYS A 84 6.29 1.40 -17.76
N LEU A 85 5.54 2.02 -16.84
CA LEU A 85 4.81 3.27 -17.06
C LEU A 85 5.63 4.53 -16.67
N ASP A 86 6.82 4.36 -16.12
CA ASP A 86 7.69 5.43 -15.63
C ASP A 86 7.05 6.38 -14.59
N ILE A 87 6.21 5.82 -13.71
CA ILE A 87 5.46 6.58 -12.69
C ILE A 87 6.02 6.43 -11.26
N GLN A 88 6.98 5.52 -11.04
CA GLN A 88 7.54 5.23 -9.71
C GLN A 88 8.15 6.46 -9.03
N GLY A 89 8.76 7.37 -9.80
CA GLY A 89 9.28 8.63 -9.27
C GLY A 89 8.17 9.55 -8.77
N ALA A 90 7.08 9.68 -9.53
CA ALA A 90 5.93 10.50 -9.15
C ALA A 90 5.19 9.92 -7.93
N MET A 91 5.01 8.60 -7.88
CA MET A 91 4.42 7.93 -6.73
C MET A 91 5.25 8.14 -5.47
N ALA A 92 6.57 7.98 -5.55
CA ALA A 92 7.46 8.24 -4.42
C ALA A 92 7.43 9.72 -3.99
N LEU A 93 7.36 10.66 -4.94
CA LEU A 93 7.27 12.09 -4.64
C LEU A 93 6.00 12.42 -3.83
N LEU A 94 4.85 11.86 -4.19
CA LEU A 94 3.60 12.02 -3.44
C LEU A 94 3.69 11.47 -2.00
N MET A 95 4.57 10.50 -1.77
CA MET A 95 4.77 9.87 -0.46
C MET A 95 5.94 10.49 0.34
N LYS A 96 6.62 11.51 -0.18
CA LYS A 96 7.84 12.08 0.41
C LYS A 96 7.66 12.51 1.86
N ASP A 97 6.53 13.13 2.17
CA ASP A 97 6.21 13.52 3.55
C ASP A 97 5.44 12.41 4.28
N ALA A 98 4.58 11.68 3.57
CA ALA A 98 3.79 10.60 4.14
C ALA A 98 4.62 9.40 4.65
N ILE A 99 5.89 9.25 4.25
CA ILE A 99 6.79 8.21 4.79
C ILE A 99 7.36 8.56 6.18
N LYS A 100 7.19 9.81 6.64
CA LYS A 100 7.71 10.25 7.95
C LYS A 100 6.75 9.81 9.06
N PRO A 101 7.23 9.11 10.11
CA PRO A 101 6.38 8.71 11.23
C PRO A 101 5.77 9.90 11.96
N ASN A 102 4.51 9.79 12.40
CA ASN A 102 3.82 10.84 13.13
C ASN A 102 3.96 10.63 14.63
N LEU A 103 4.52 11.62 15.33
CA LEU A 103 4.63 11.62 16.78
C LEU A 103 3.38 12.23 17.42
N VAL A 104 2.84 11.52 18.40
CA VAL A 104 1.76 11.96 19.28
C VAL A 104 2.08 11.53 20.71
N GLN A 105 1.12 11.66 21.63
CA GLN A 105 1.29 11.25 23.03
C GLN A 105 0.04 10.57 23.59
N THR A 106 0.23 9.73 24.60
CA THR A 106 -0.87 9.18 25.41
C THR A 106 -1.40 10.23 26.41
N LEU A 107 -2.45 9.88 27.17
CA LEU A 107 -3.00 10.73 28.23
C LEU A 107 -2.00 11.07 29.34
N GLU A 108 -1.00 10.21 29.54
CA GLU A 108 0.07 10.37 30.54
C GLU A 108 1.36 10.93 29.92
N ASN A 109 1.25 11.56 28.74
CA ASN A 109 2.36 12.16 27.99
C ASN A 109 3.46 11.15 27.57
N THR A 110 3.15 9.86 27.51
CA THR A 110 4.08 8.87 26.94
C THR A 110 4.14 9.08 25.42
N PRO A 111 5.34 9.19 24.81
CA PRO A 111 5.47 9.31 23.36
C PRO A 111 4.88 8.11 22.63
N ALA A 112 4.08 8.36 21.59
CA ALA A 112 3.49 7.32 20.75
C ALA A 112 3.66 7.67 19.26
N ILE A 113 3.95 6.66 18.43
CA ILE A 113 4.10 6.84 16.98
C ILE A 113 2.92 6.20 16.28
N ILE A 114 2.09 6.99 15.59
CA ILE A 114 0.96 6.49 14.78
C ILE A 114 1.33 6.62 13.31
N HIS A 115 1.53 5.48 12.65
CA HIS A 115 1.95 5.48 11.26
C HIS A 115 1.49 4.21 10.54
N GLY A 116 1.11 4.36 9.26
CA GLY A 116 0.61 3.28 8.40
C GLY A 116 -0.61 2.54 8.96
N GLY A 117 -1.00 1.47 8.26
CA GLY A 117 -2.14 0.64 8.65
C GLY A 117 -2.60 -0.27 7.51
N PRO A 118 -1.81 -1.28 7.12
CA PRO A 118 -2.23 -2.24 6.12
C PRO A 118 -3.20 -3.25 6.74
N PHE A 119 -4.05 -3.86 5.90
CA PHE A 119 -4.85 -5.00 6.36
C PHE A 119 -4.00 -6.16 6.86
N ALA A 120 -4.54 -6.93 7.81
CA ALA A 120 -3.89 -8.09 8.41
C ALA A 120 -4.28 -9.44 7.76
N ASN A 121 -5.20 -9.43 6.78
CA ASN A 121 -5.59 -10.63 6.02
C ASN A 121 -4.82 -10.73 4.69
N ILE A 122 -4.95 -9.73 3.82
CA ILE A 122 -4.29 -9.65 2.51
C ILE A 122 -2.89 -9.04 2.56
N ALA A 123 -2.51 -8.47 3.71
CA ALA A 123 -1.18 -7.97 4.00
C ALA A 123 -0.78 -8.37 5.43
N HIS A 124 0.24 -7.70 5.99
CA HIS A 124 0.92 -8.10 7.22
C HIS A 124 0.39 -7.44 8.50
N GLY A 125 -0.52 -6.46 8.41
CA GLY A 125 -1.24 -5.96 9.59
C GLY A 125 -0.41 -5.24 10.66
N CYS A 126 0.75 -4.68 10.31
CA CYS A 126 1.62 -3.99 11.26
C CYS A 126 1.86 -2.52 10.86
N ASN A 127 2.23 -1.69 11.83
CA ASN A 127 2.75 -0.35 11.54
C ASN A 127 4.11 -0.40 10.79
N PRO A 128 4.51 0.68 10.10
CA PRO A 128 5.72 0.73 9.29
C PRO A 128 7.02 0.37 10.02
N ILE A 129 7.92 -0.27 9.28
CA ILE A 129 9.28 -0.62 9.73
C ILE A 129 10.04 0.62 10.18
N ILE A 130 9.98 1.74 9.42
CA ILE A 130 10.65 2.99 9.78
C ILE A 130 10.18 3.51 11.15
N ALA A 131 8.89 3.46 11.43
CA ALA A 131 8.33 3.88 12.73
C ALA A 131 8.85 3.00 13.88
N THR A 132 8.86 1.68 13.68
CA THR A 132 9.33 0.72 14.69
C THR A 132 10.85 0.86 14.92
N LYS A 133 11.64 0.97 13.86
CA LYS A 133 13.09 1.20 13.94
C LYS A 133 13.44 2.53 14.60
N MET A 134 12.70 3.59 14.31
CA MET A 134 12.86 4.89 14.96
C MET A 134 12.59 4.77 16.47
N ALA A 135 11.49 4.13 16.87
CA ALA A 135 11.19 3.91 18.29
C ALA A 135 12.30 3.11 18.99
N LEU A 136 12.81 2.05 18.36
CA LEU A 136 13.90 1.21 18.91
C LEU A 136 15.22 1.96 19.09
N LYS A 137 15.40 3.11 18.42
CA LYS A 137 16.58 3.97 18.58
C LYS A 137 16.39 5.07 19.61
N LEU A 138 15.15 5.39 19.97
CA LEU A 138 14.82 6.53 20.84
C LEU A 138 14.31 6.12 22.22
N GLY A 139 13.77 4.91 22.38
CA GLY A 139 13.26 4.40 23.65
C GLY A 139 13.96 3.12 24.09
N ASP A 140 14.07 2.92 25.40
CA ASP A 140 14.62 1.69 25.99
C ASP A 140 13.70 0.48 25.78
N ILE A 141 12.39 0.73 25.73
CA ILE A 141 11.35 -0.28 25.49
C ILE A 141 10.40 0.25 24.42
N VAL A 142 10.11 -0.59 23.43
CA VAL A 142 9.15 -0.30 22.37
C VAL A 142 8.03 -1.33 22.42
N VAL A 143 6.81 -0.84 22.63
CA VAL A 143 5.60 -1.64 22.51
C VAL A 143 5.01 -1.41 21.13
N THR A 144 4.72 -2.50 20.41
CA THR A 144 4.07 -2.50 19.10
C THR A 144 3.05 -3.64 19.03
N GLU A 145 2.19 -3.62 18.03
CA GLU A 145 1.11 -4.59 17.86
C GLU A 145 0.98 -5.02 16.40
N ALA A 146 0.23 -6.10 16.19
CA ALA A 146 -0.16 -6.60 14.88
C ALA A 146 -1.66 -6.94 14.90
N GLY A 147 -2.37 -6.70 13.80
CA GLY A 147 -3.81 -6.92 13.72
C GLY A 147 -4.23 -8.40 13.73
N PHE A 148 -5.47 -8.67 14.17
CA PHE A 148 -6.04 -10.00 14.41
C PHE A 148 -5.35 -10.77 15.56
N GLY A 149 -5.56 -12.10 15.64
CA GLY A 149 -4.94 -12.98 16.62
C GLY A 149 -3.49 -13.32 16.27
N ALA A 150 -2.81 -14.03 17.16
CA ALA A 150 -1.42 -14.43 16.99
C ALA A 150 -1.21 -15.39 15.79
N ASP A 151 -2.25 -16.13 15.42
CA ASP A 151 -2.33 -17.01 14.25
C ASP A 151 -2.19 -16.27 12.91
N LEU A 152 -2.47 -14.97 12.90
CA LEU A 152 -2.33 -14.10 11.71
C LEU A 152 -1.34 -12.96 11.96
N GLY A 153 -1.63 -12.09 12.93
CA GLY A 153 -0.86 -10.88 13.18
C GLY A 153 0.57 -11.17 13.63
N ALA A 154 0.72 -11.97 14.69
CA ALA A 154 2.04 -12.29 15.23
C ALA A 154 2.86 -13.15 14.25
N GLU A 155 2.24 -14.13 13.60
CA GLU A 155 2.88 -14.92 12.53
C GLU A 155 3.47 -14.02 11.45
N LYS A 156 2.68 -13.09 10.90
CA LYS A 156 3.14 -12.18 9.86
C LYS A 156 4.14 -11.14 10.37
N PHE A 157 4.02 -10.70 11.61
CA PHE A 157 5.02 -9.83 12.22
C PHE A 157 6.39 -10.54 12.24
N LEU A 158 6.44 -11.78 12.73
CA LEU A 158 7.67 -12.55 12.91
C LEU A 158 8.25 -13.08 11.60
N ASN A 159 7.41 -13.43 10.62
CA ASN A 159 7.85 -14.08 9.37
C ASN A 159 7.89 -13.15 8.14
N ILE A 160 7.35 -11.92 8.23
CA ILE A 160 7.38 -10.93 7.13
C ILE A 160 8.08 -9.63 7.55
N LYS A 161 7.80 -9.09 8.74
CA LYS A 161 8.32 -7.78 9.16
C LYS A 161 9.69 -7.85 9.83
N CYS A 162 9.94 -8.85 10.68
CA CYS A 162 11.21 -9.08 11.39
C CYS A 162 12.33 -9.54 10.46
#